data_AF-A0A925Y6K0-F1
#
_entry.id   AF-A0A925Y6K0-F1
#
_cell.length_a   1.000
_cell.length_b   1.000
_cell.length_c   1.000
_cell.angle_alpha   90.00
_cell.angle_beta   90.00
_cell.angle_gamma   90.00
#
_symmetry.space_group_name_H-M   'P 1'
#
loop_
_entity.id
_entity.type
_entity.pdbx_description
1 polymer ?
#
loop_
_entity_poly.entity_id
_entity_poly.type
_entity_poly.pdbx_seq_one_letter_code
_entity_poly.pdbx_strand_id
1 'polypeptide(L)'
;MPAPNGSGSKGSAPLGKHPHEKSVFYRFSILLLFVIAAFALMYGVVKFLTAEPISPPAENPAKIQPSAKPLTSLTPPATPQNPAPPIKSLPTPAPAQPTLIEPPPSPPEGIDAKPPAMAALDVLEKFLTAKTLSERLPIIETKTAEAEIAASCLAGALPPTKSTVIEAQETNPTEEVIDFYFNVDFEAENGRTNPQTILLRSRGGSDPKVVADPFLDLYGGRLAAYAAKPTDKSETFQVIANAVASCTDPLIANREKKLTLKLLARDNTKEIAQAYFGKLSKIGEMLNDGTYSLSYGKAKSCTIMLRWNIEDNPQHPYLEAIQIKALDWNP
;
A
#
# COMPACT_ATOMS: atom_id res chain seq x y z
N MET A 1 -18.17 50.77 83.55
CA MET A 1 -18.91 51.86 82.87
C MET A 1 -17.90 52.92 82.42
N PRO A 2 -18.00 53.58 81.25
CA PRO A 2 -18.88 53.42 80.08
C PRO A 2 -18.12 53.27 78.72
N ALA A 3 -18.87 52.91 77.66
CA ALA A 3 -18.54 53.01 76.21
C ALA A 3 -18.84 54.45 75.69
N PRO A 4 -19.03 54.81 74.39
CA PRO A 4 -18.95 54.08 73.10
C PRO A 4 -18.41 54.95 71.88
N ASN A 5 -18.68 54.47 70.66
CA ASN A 5 -18.71 55.12 69.32
C ASN A 5 -17.48 54.94 68.42
N GLY A 6 -17.60 54.51 67.15
CA GLY A 6 -18.79 54.12 66.39
C GLY A 6 -18.48 53.80 64.91
N SER A 7 -19.49 53.20 64.26
CA SER A 7 -19.89 53.31 62.84
C SER A 7 -18.94 52.85 61.73
N GLY A 8 -19.39 51.85 60.94
CA GLY A 8 -18.90 51.67 59.56
C GLY A 8 -19.29 50.38 58.82
N SER A 9 -20.47 50.37 58.20
CA SER A 9 -20.83 49.69 56.93
C SER A 9 -20.48 48.21 56.70
N LYS A 10 -21.43 47.27 56.85
CA LYS A 10 -22.19 46.61 55.75
C LYS A 10 -21.42 46.44 54.42
N GLY A 11 -21.08 45.18 54.12
CA GLY A 11 -20.64 44.71 52.82
C GLY A 11 -20.89 43.20 52.72
N SER A 12 -22.15 42.82 52.57
CA SER A 12 -22.56 41.44 52.27
C SER A 12 -22.10 41.07 50.86
N ALA A 13 -21.22 40.07 50.76
CA ALA A 13 -20.79 39.48 49.50
C ALA A 13 -22.00 38.89 48.73
N PRO A 14 -22.09 39.05 47.40
CA PRO A 14 -23.16 38.45 46.62
C PRO A 14 -22.93 36.94 46.50
N LEU A 15 -23.91 36.17 46.96
CA LEU A 15 -24.04 34.74 46.69
C LEU A 15 -23.96 34.49 45.18
N GLY A 16 -23.06 33.58 44.79
CA GLY A 16 -22.87 33.15 43.42
C GLY A 16 -24.17 32.64 42.81
N LYS A 17 -24.50 33.16 41.63
CA LYS A 17 -25.64 32.72 40.81
C LYS A 17 -25.55 31.21 40.56
N HIS A 18 -26.62 30.50 40.93
CA HIS A 18 -26.83 29.11 40.58
C HIS A 18 -26.77 28.89 39.06
N PRO A 19 -26.30 27.73 38.58
CA PRO A 19 -26.38 27.38 37.17
C PRO A 19 -27.85 27.30 36.75
N HIS A 20 -28.22 28.09 35.74
CA HIS A 20 -29.53 27.99 35.10
C HIS A 20 -29.79 26.54 34.70
N GLU A 21 -30.85 25.93 35.24
CA GLU A 21 -31.46 24.75 34.66
C GLU A 21 -31.69 25.01 33.18
N LYS A 22 -30.93 24.32 32.32
CA LYS A 22 -31.12 24.41 30.87
C LYS A 22 -32.50 23.82 30.57
N SER A 23 -33.44 24.74 30.33
CA SER A 23 -34.85 24.48 30.04
C SER A 23 -35.00 23.25 29.14
N VAL A 24 -35.84 22.31 29.58
CA VAL A 24 -36.22 21.09 28.84
C VAL A 24 -36.61 21.42 27.39
N PHE A 25 -37.21 22.59 27.17
CA PHE A 25 -37.55 23.12 25.85
C PHE A 25 -36.34 23.21 24.90
N TYR A 26 -35.17 23.65 25.38
CA TYR A 26 -33.96 23.77 24.56
C TYR A 26 -33.42 22.39 24.10
N ARG A 27 -33.57 21.35 24.94
CA ARG A 27 -33.20 19.98 24.57
C ARG A 27 -34.12 19.41 23.49
N PHE A 28 -35.42 19.70 23.57
CA PHE A 28 -36.37 19.34 22.50
C PHE A 28 -36.11 20.10 21.20
N SER A 29 -35.77 21.39 21.26
CA SER A 29 -35.43 22.18 20.06
C SER A 29 -34.20 21.64 19.33
N ILE A 30 -33.15 21.22 20.05
CA ILE A 30 -31.95 20.63 19.44
C ILE A 30 -32.27 19.28 18.78
N LEU A 31 -33.04 18.42 19.44
CA LEU A 31 -33.45 17.14 18.87
C LEU A 31 -34.31 17.32 17.61
N LEU A 32 -35.24 18.27 17.62
CA LEU A 32 -36.07 18.58 16.46
C LEU A 32 -35.23 19.07 15.27
N LEU A 33 -34.27 19.98 15.51
CA LEU A 33 -33.35 20.46 14.47
C LEU A 33 -32.48 19.33 13.90
N PHE A 34 -32.02 18.40 14.74
CA PHE A 34 -31.26 17.25 14.29
C PHE A 34 -32.09 16.32 13.39
N VAL A 35 -33.36 16.07 13.75
CA VAL A 35 -34.27 15.25 12.93
C VAL A 35 -34.56 15.92 11.59
N ILE A 36 -34.79 17.24 11.57
CA ILE A 36 -35.01 17.99 10.32
C ILE A 36 -33.77 17.93 9.41
N ALA A 37 -32.57 18.12 9.98
CA ALA A 37 -31.32 18.02 9.24
C ALA A 37 -31.10 16.62 8.66
N ALA A 38 -31.37 15.57 9.45
CA ALA A 38 -31.29 14.18 9.00
C ALA A 38 -32.26 13.89 7.84
N PHE A 39 -33.50 14.39 7.92
CA PHE A 39 -34.48 14.25 6.84
C PHE A 39 -34.05 14.95 5.56
N ALA A 40 -33.50 16.17 5.65
CA ALA A 40 -33.00 16.91 4.50
C ALA A 40 -31.82 16.19 3.82
N LEU A 41 -30.91 15.61 4.62
CA LEU A 41 -29.75 14.87 4.13
C LEU A 41 -30.17 13.57 3.44
N MET A 42 -31.07 12.81 4.05
CA MET A 42 -31.65 11.61 3.45
C MET A 42 -32.39 11.92 2.14
N TYR A 43 -33.17 13.00 2.11
CA TYR A 43 -33.87 13.44 0.90
C TYR A 43 -32.89 13.83 -0.22
N GLY A 44 -31.81 14.56 0.11
CA GLY A 44 -30.77 14.93 -0.84
C GLY A 44 -30.06 13.70 -1.43
N VAL A 45 -29.72 12.71 -0.60
CA VAL A 45 -29.10 11.46 -1.04
C VAL A 45 -30.05 10.67 -1.95
N VAL A 46 -31.33 10.53 -1.59
CA VAL A 46 -32.31 9.84 -2.44
C VAL A 46 -32.46 10.53 -3.78
N LYS A 47 -32.53 11.86 -3.81
CA LYS A 47 -32.62 12.63 -5.08
C LYS A 47 -31.36 12.52 -5.93
N PHE A 48 -30.19 12.45 -5.32
CA PHE A 48 -28.94 12.24 -6.03
C PHE A 48 -28.85 10.83 -6.62
N LEU A 49 -29.29 9.81 -5.89
CA LEU A 49 -29.27 8.42 -6.33
C LEU A 49 -30.37 8.08 -7.35
N THR A 50 -31.43 8.88 -7.43
CA THR A 50 -32.53 8.72 -8.42
C THR A 50 -32.40 9.62 -9.64
N ALA A 51 -31.35 10.45 -9.73
CA ALA A 51 -31.01 11.16 -10.94
C ALA A 51 -30.44 10.15 -11.96
N GLU A 52 -31.22 9.85 -13.00
CA GLU A 52 -30.81 8.98 -14.11
C GLU A 52 -29.51 9.49 -14.77
N PRO A 53 -28.59 8.60 -15.16
CA PRO A 53 -27.42 8.97 -15.95
C PRO A 53 -27.87 9.40 -17.36
N ILE A 54 -27.40 10.57 -17.78
CA ILE A 54 -27.50 11.06 -19.14
C ILE A 54 -26.91 10.00 -20.08
N SER A 55 -27.73 9.49 -21.00
CA SER A 55 -27.32 8.54 -22.05
C SER A 55 -26.12 9.07 -22.85
N PRO A 56 -25.15 8.22 -23.22
CA PRO A 56 -24.12 8.62 -24.17
C PRO A 56 -24.73 8.77 -25.58
N PRO A 57 -24.36 9.80 -26.35
CA PRO A 57 -24.83 9.91 -27.73
C PRO A 57 -24.14 8.87 -28.62
N ALA A 58 -24.97 8.29 -29.49
CA ALA A 58 -24.66 7.21 -30.39
C ALA A 58 -23.53 7.51 -31.39
N GLU A 59 -22.82 6.44 -31.69
CA GLU A 59 -21.81 6.25 -32.73
C GLU A 59 -22.38 6.50 -34.14
N ASN A 60 -21.64 7.22 -35.00
CA ASN A 60 -21.77 7.08 -36.45
C ASN A 60 -20.41 7.37 -37.12
N PRO A 61 -19.97 6.57 -38.13
CA PRO A 61 -18.59 6.59 -38.61
C PRO A 61 -18.44 7.56 -39.79
N ALA A 62 -17.61 8.59 -39.62
CA ALA A 62 -17.20 9.48 -40.69
C ALA A 62 -15.67 9.51 -40.82
N LYS A 63 -15.15 8.62 -41.66
CA LYS A 63 -14.13 8.85 -42.70
C LYS A 63 -13.17 10.03 -42.44
N ILE A 64 -11.99 9.75 -41.87
CA ILE A 64 -10.88 10.72 -41.84
C ILE A 64 -9.87 10.34 -42.95
N GLN A 65 -9.94 11.11 -44.04
CA GLN A 65 -8.80 11.38 -44.92
C GLN A 65 -7.90 12.44 -44.25
N PRO A 66 -6.57 12.30 -44.27
CA PRO A 66 -5.67 13.44 -44.17
C PRO A 66 -5.32 13.92 -45.58
N SER A 67 -5.87 15.09 -45.95
CA SER A 67 -5.43 15.85 -47.11
C SER A 67 -4.18 16.67 -46.78
N ALA A 68 -3.35 16.84 -47.79
CA ALA A 68 -1.99 17.35 -47.76
C ALA A 68 -1.87 18.88 -47.80
N LYS A 69 -0.64 19.33 -47.44
CA LYS A 69 0.17 20.48 -47.93
C LYS A 69 0.46 21.60 -46.90
N PRO A 70 1.54 22.38 -47.06
CA PRO A 70 2.86 22.05 -47.64
C PRO A 70 4.06 22.55 -46.76
N LEU A 71 5.22 21.90 -46.88
CA LEU A 71 6.49 22.44 -46.36
C LEU A 71 7.13 23.38 -47.40
N THR A 72 7.51 24.58 -46.96
CA THR A 72 8.35 25.53 -47.71
C THR A 72 9.81 25.40 -47.26
N SER A 73 10.67 25.48 -48.26
CA SER A 73 12.13 25.42 -48.33
C SER A 73 12.93 26.27 -47.33
N LEU A 74 14.07 25.74 -46.87
CA LEU A 74 15.31 26.51 -46.67
C LEU A 74 16.55 25.65 -47.01
N THR A 75 17.32 26.14 -47.98
CA THR A 75 18.63 25.65 -48.44
C THR A 75 19.76 26.33 -47.63
N PRO A 76 20.91 25.68 -47.41
CA PRO A 76 22.17 26.41 -47.19
C PRO A 76 23.27 26.11 -48.26
N PRO A 77 24.30 26.98 -48.39
CA PRO A 77 24.99 27.28 -49.65
C PRO A 77 26.30 26.52 -49.91
N ALA A 78 26.75 26.58 -51.17
CA ALA A 78 28.01 26.04 -51.71
C ALA A 78 29.24 26.95 -51.46
N THR A 79 30.46 26.39 -51.39
CA THR A 79 31.64 26.48 -52.33
C THR A 79 32.95 26.38 -51.49
N PRO A 80 34.21 26.07 -51.94
CA PRO A 80 34.80 25.56 -53.22
C PRO A 80 35.76 24.32 -53.10
N GLN A 81 36.25 23.88 -54.28
CA GLN A 81 37.15 22.77 -54.68
C GLN A 81 38.65 22.90 -54.29
N ASN A 82 39.42 21.79 -54.17
CA ASN A 82 40.44 21.23 -55.12
C ASN A 82 41.33 20.10 -54.45
N PRO A 83 42.24 19.35 -55.13
CA PRO A 83 42.15 17.87 -55.25
C PRO A 83 43.42 17.09 -54.77
N ALA A 84 43.33 15.75 -54.70
CA ALA A 84 44.47 14.84 -54.49
C ALA A 84 44.39 13.59 -55.42
N PRO A 85 45.51 12.91 -55.72
CA PRO A 85 45.86 12.37 -57.07
C PRO A 85 45.51 10.87 -57.31
N PRO A 86 45.80 10.28 -58.51
CA PRO A 86 45.13 9.09 -59.03
C PRO A 86 45.80 7.73 -58.75
N ILE A 87 44.99 6.69 -59.02
CA ILE A 87 45.09 5.24 -58.77
C ILE A 87 46.14 4.52 -59.66
N LYS A 88 46.74 3.43 -59.15
CA LYS A 88 47.44 2.37 -59.93
C LYS A 88 46.83 0.96 -59.68
N SER A 89 46.05 0.50 -60.66
CA SER A 89 45.92 -0.85 -61.31
C SER A 89 45.87 -2.22 -60.56
N LEU A 90 44.69 -2.90 -60.68
CA LEU A 90 44.31 -4.29 -61.15
C LEU A 90 45.10 -5.57 -60.70
N PRO A 91 44.50 -6.81 -60.61
CA PRO A 91 43.49 -7.43 -61.53
C PRO A 91 42.35 -8.35 -60.96
N THR A 92 41.34 -8.63 -61.79
CA THR A 92 40.19 -9.61 -61.76
C THR A 92 40.69 -11.08 -61.96
N PRO A 93 39.97 -12.25 -61.77
CA PRO A 93 38.49 -12.50 -61.87
C PRO A 93 37.80 -13.67 -61.06
N ALA A 94 36.44 -13.65 -61.09
CA ALA A 94 35.44 -14.77 -61.09
C ALA A 94 35.21 -15.68 -59.85
N PRO A 95 34.08 -16.45 -59.76
CA PRO A 95 32.68 -16.22 -60.13
C PRO A 95 31.70 -16.33 -58.92
N ALA A 96 30.45 -15.90 -59.08
CA ALA A 96 29.41 -15.86 -58.05
C ALA A 96 29.10 -17.26 -57.45
N GLN A 97 29.13 -17.36 -56.12
CA GLN A 97 28.60 -18.49 -55.36
C GLN A 97 27.21 -18.11 -54.81
N PRO A 98 26.18 -18.96 -54.95
CA PRO A 98 24.85 -18.67 -54.40
C PRO A 98 24.90 -18.76 -52.88
N THR A 99 24.65 -17.64 -52.19
CA THR A 99 24.44 -17.63 -50.73
C THR A 99 23.13 -18.35 -50.42
N LEU A 100 23.26 -19.58 -49.89
CA LEU A 100 22.20 -20.33 -49.25
C LEU A 100 21.94 -19.65 -47.89
N ILE A 101 21.04 -18.68 -47.88
CA ILE A 101 20.52 -18.09 -46.64
C ILE A 101 19.41 -19.03 -46.19
N GLU A 102 19.75 -19.98 -45.33
CA GLU A 102 18.76 -20.72 -44.56
C GLU A 102 18.11 -19.72 -43.58
N PRO A 103 16.81 -19.44 -43.68
CA PRO A 103 16.15 -18.60 -42.69
C PRO A 103 16.23 -19.28 -41.33
N PRO A 104 16.42 -18.54 -40.23
CA PRO A 104 16.46 -19.13 -38.90
C PRO A 104 15.18 -19.93 -38.65
N PRO A 105 15.27 -21.10 -38.01
CA PRO A 105 14.10 -21.92 -37.76
C PRO A 105 13.06 -21.12 -36.98
N SER A 106 11.85 -21.07 -37.51
CA SER A 106 10.68 -20.53 -36.82
C SER A 106 10.58 -21.19 -35.44
N PRO A 107 10.24 -20.44 -34.37
CA PRO A 107 9.94 -21.03 -33.08
C PRO A 107 8.86 -22.11 -33.25
N PRO A 108 8.92 -23.24 -32.53
CA PRO A 108 7.88 -24.24 -32.61
C PRO A 108 6.52 -23.60 -32.24
N GLU A 109 5.58 -23.63 -33.19
CA GLU A 109 4.18 -23.28 -32.95
C GLU A 109 3.60 -24.25 -31.91
N GLY A 110 2.96 -23.72 -30.86
CA GLY A 110 2.05 -24.52 -30.03
C GLY A 110 2.30 -24.55 -28.52
N ILE A 111 3.01 -23.60 -27.93
CA ILE A 111 2.87 -23.34 -26.49
C ILE A 111 2.48 -21.88 -26.33
N ASP A 112 1.18 -21.60 -26.29
CA ASP A 112 0.72 -20.33 -25.78
C ASP A 112 1.27 -20.19 -24.36
N ALA A 113 2.22 -19.27 -24.17
CA ALA A 113 2.79 -19.02 -22.86
C ALA A 113 1.65 -18.66 -21.91
N LYS A 114 1.51 -19.44 -20.83
CA LYS A 114 0.48 -19.19 -19.82
C LYS A 114 0.58 -17.73 -19.35
N PRO A 115 -0.53 -16.98 -19.25
CA PRO A 115 -0.48 -15.60 -18.75
C PRO A 115 0.22 -15.56 -17.38
N PRO A 116 1.13 -14.61 -17.12
CA PRO A 116 1.93 -14.56 -15.89
C PRO A 116 1.09 -14.62 -14.60
N ALA A 117 -0.04 -13.93 -14.56
CA ALA A 117 -0.97 -13.95 -13.43
C ALA A 117 -1.57 -15.35 -13.16
N MET A 118 -1.82 -16.14 -14.21
CA MET A 118 -2.31 -17.50 -14.06
C MET A 118 -1.20 -18.45 -13.60
N ALA A 119 0.05 -18.23 -14.00
CA ALA A 119 1.19 -18.98 -13.48
C ALA A 119 1.39 -18.69 -11.98
N ALA A 120 1.25 -17.43 -11.57
CA ALA A 120 1.29 -17.04 -10.16
C ALA A 120 0.16 -17.72 -9.36
N LEU A 121 -1.07 -17.73 -9.88
CA LEU A 121 -2.19 -18.38 -9.21
C LEU A 121 -1.93 -19.88 -8.95
N ASP A 122 -1.39 -20.63 -9.93
CA ASP A 122 -1.04 -22.04 -9.73
C ASP A 122 0.00 -22.25 -8.62
N VAL A 123 1.01 -21.36 -8.57
CA VAL A 123 2.05 -21.43 -7.53
C VAL A 123 1.44 -21.13 -6.16
N LEU A 124 0.55 -20.15 -6.08
CA LEU A 124 -0.18 -19.84 -4.86
C LEU A 124 -1.04 -21.03 -4.41
N GLU A 125 -1.79 -21.67 -5.31
CA GLU A 125 -2.58 -22.86 -4.99
C GLU A 125 -1.70 -24.00 -4.48
N LYS A 126 -0.55 -24.26 -5.11
CA LYS A 126 0.44 -25.23 -4.62
C LYS A 126 0.94 -24.88 -3.22
N PHE A 127 1.23 -23.61 -2.97
CA PHE A 127 1.69 -23.14 -1.66
C PHE A 127 0.64 -23.31 -0.55
N LEU A 128 -0.62 -22.98 -0.86
CA LEU A 128 -1.75 -23.08 0.07
C LEU A 128 -2.12 -24.54 0.36
N THR A 129 -2.02 -25.43 -0.64
CA THR A 129 -2.37 -26.85 -0.51
C THR A 129 -1.24 -27.75 0.00
N ALA A 130 0.01 -27.28 -0.03
CA ALA A 130 1.15 -27.98 0.53
C ALA A 130 0.93 -28.36 2.00
N LYS A 131 1.40 -29.53 2.40
CA LYS A 131 1.25 -30.04 3.78
C LYS A 131 2.57 -30.07 4.54
N THR A 132 3.68 -29.89 3.84
CA THR A 132 5.02 -29.99 4.41
C THR A 132 5.90 -28.82 3.98
N LEU A 133 6.96 -28.57 4.75
CA LEU A 133 7.97 -27.57 4.38
C LEU A 133 8.68 -27.94 3.07
N SER A 134 9.02 -29.20 2.87
CA SER A 134 9.76 -29.66 1.68
C SER A 134 9.00 -29.40 0.37
N GLU A 135 7.68 -29.42 0.41
CA GLU A 135 6.82 -29.05 -0.74
C GLU A 135 6.83 -27.54 -1.00
N ARG A 136 7.01 -26.71 0.03
CA ARG A 136 7.01 -25.24 -0.07
C ARG A 136 8.36 -24.67 -0.49
N LEU A 137 9.47 -25.23 0.00
CA LEU A 137 10.81 -24.69 -0.26
C LEU A 137 11.12 -24.38 -1.73
N PRO A 138 10.73 -25.22 -2.73
CA PRO A 138 11.00 -24.93 -4.13
C PRO A 138 10.21 -23.74 -4.71
N ILE A 139 9.06 -23.42 -4.11
CA ILE A 139 8.09 -22.45 -4.64
C ILE A 139 8.04 -21.14 -3.82
N ILE A 140 8.87 -21.04 -2.77
CA ILE A 140 9.02 -19.81 -2.00
C ILE A 140 10.38 -19.13 -2.26
N GLU A 141 10.44 -17.84 -1.99
CA GLU A 141 11.68 -17.10 -1.77
C GLU A 141 11.62 -16.39 -0.41
N THR A 142 12.74 -16.36 0.31
CA THR A 142 12.80 -15.83 1.67
C THR A 142 14.23 -15.54 2.10
N LYS A 143 14.40 -14.50 2.93
CA LYS A 143 15.66 -14.19 3.63
C LYS A 143 15.71 -14.81 5.04
N THR A 144 14.62 -15.42 5.50
CA THR A 144 14.54 -16.08 6.80
C THR A 144 15.47 -17.29 6.87
N ALA A 145 16.15 -17.46 8.01
CA ALA A 145 16.99 -18.63 8.25
C ALA A 145 16.19 -19.94 8.25
N GLU A 146 16.74 -21.00 7.65
CA GLU A 146 16.05 -22.29 7.47
C GLU A 146 15.48 -22.87 8.79
N ALA A 147 16.23 -22.77 9.88
CA ALA A 147 15.77 -23.23 11.20
C ALA A 147 14.51 -22.50 11.70
N GLU A 148 14.39 -21.22 11.37
CA GLU A 148 13.21 -20.42 11.73
C GLU A 148 12.02 -20.75 10.83
N ILE A 149 12.25 -20.98 9.54
CA ILE A 149 11.21 -21.46 8.61
C ILE A 149 10.65 -22.81 9.09
N ALA A 150 11.53 -23.72 9.51
CA ALA A 150 11.15 -25.03 10.04
C ALA A 150 10.34 -24.94 11.35
N ALA A 151 10.52 -23.89 12.13
CA ALA A 151 9.74 -23.62 13.34
C ALA A 151 8.44 -22.82 13.09
N SER A 152 8.21 -22.38 11.85
CA SER A 152 7.10 -21.50 11.48
C SER A 152 5.83 -22.24 11.07
N CYS A 153 4.76 -21.48 10.76
CA CYS A 153 3.52 -22.02 10.21
C CYS A 153 3.70 -22.71 8.84
N LEU A 154 4.81 -22.48 8.13
CA LEU A 154 5.09 -23.13 6.84
C LEU A 154 5.48 -24.60 6.95
N ALA A 155 5.81 -25.07 8.17
CA ALA A 155 6.21 -26.46 8.41
C ALA A 155 5.04 -27.45 8.30
N GLY A 156 3.81 -27.01 8.51
CA GLY A 156 2.60 -27.83 8.50
C GLY A 156 1.60 -27.44 7.42
N ALA A 157 0.42 -28.06 7.44
CA ALA A 157 -0.68 -27.67 6.56
C ALA A 157 -1.27 -26.32 6.99
N LEU A 158 -1.53 -25.45 6.02
CA LEU A 158 -2.28 -24.21 6.24
C LEU A 158 -3.79 -24.52 6.32
N PRO A 159 -4.59 -23.64 6.97
CA PRO A 159 -6.04 -23.78 6.95
C PRO A 159 -6.60 -23.76 5.52
N PRO A 160 -7.76 -24.39 5.29
CA PRO A 160 -8.45 -24.28 4.01
C PRO A 160 -8.69 -22.82 3.61
N THR A 161 -8.72 -22.56 2.31
CA THR A 161 -8.94 -21.23 1.74
C THR A 161 -10.35 -21.14 1.18
N LYS A 162 -11.11 -20.09 1.52
CA LYS A 162 -12.45 -19.83 0.97
C LYS A 162 -12.42 -19.10 -0.37
N SER A 163 -11.49 -18.15 -0.49
CA SER A 163 -11.39 -17.29 -1.65
C SER A 163 -9.94 -16.87 -1.89
N THR A 164 -9.59 -16.73 -3.16
CA THR A 164 -8.31 -16.20 -3.64
C THR A 164 -8.60 -15.25 -4.79
N VAL A 165 -8.18 -13.99 -4.66
CA VAL A 165 -8.43 -12.95 -5.67
C VAL A 165 -7.17 -12.11 -5.85
N ILE A 166 -6.80 -11.81 -7.09
CA ILE A 166 -5.72 -10.86 -7.35
C ILE A 166 -6.18 -9.44 -6.98
N GLU A 167 -5.42 -8.78 -6.12
CA GLU A 167 -5.67 -7.40 -5.69
C GLU A 167 -4.98 -6.40 -6.60
N ALA A 168 -3.69 -6.61 -6.83
CA ALA A 168 -2.84 -5.71 -7.59
C ALA A 168 -1.74 -6.48 -8.32
N GLN A 169 -1.30 -5.89 -9.42
CA GLN A 169 -0.09 -6.30 -10.14
C GLN A 169 0.80 -5.07 -10.29
N GLU A 170 2.04 -5.18 -9.83
CA GLU A 170 3.04 -4.12 -9.90
C GLU A 170 4.23 -4.61 -10.74
N THR A 171 4.62 -3.84 -11.75
CA THR A 171 5.74 -4.18 -12.63
C THR A 171 6.86 -3.16 -12.43
N ASN A 172 8.05 -3.64 -12.07
CA ASN A 172 9.27 -2.84 -12.07
C ASN A 172 10.13 -3.25 -13.28
N PRO A 173 10.10 -2.47 -14.38
CA PRO A 173 10.83 -2.81 -15.61
C PRO A 173 12.35 -2.72 -15.43
N THR A 174 12.84 -1.90 -14.49
CA THR A 174 14.28 -1.72 -14.25
C THR A 174 14.90 -2.95 -13.59
N GLU A 175 14.16 -3.58 -12.67
CA GLU A 175 14.61 -4.80 -11.99
C GLU A 175 14.11 -6.08 -12.67
N GLU A 176 13.33 -5.94 -13.76
CA GLU A 176 12.62 -7.03 -14.44
C GLU A 176 11.76 -7.85 -13.47
N VAL A 177 11.08 -7.17 -12.54
CA VAL A 177 10.25 -7.80 -11.51
C VAL A 177 8.77 -7.57 -11.79
N ILE A 178 7.97 -8.62 -11.61
CA ILE A 178 6.51 -8.52 -11.58
C ILE A 178 6.02 -9.10 -10.25
N ASP A 179 5.36 -8.23 -9.47
CA ASP A 179 4.77 -8.54 -8.17
C ASP A 179 3.25 -8.69 -8.32
N PHE A 180 2.72 -9.80 -7.82
CA PHE A 180 1.31 -10.13 -7.79
C PHE A 180 0.85 -10.21 -6.33
N TYR A 181 -0.03 -9.29 -5.94
CA TYR A 181 -0.62 -9.27 -4.61
C TYR A 181 -1.96 -10.00 -4.66
N PHE A 182 -2.07 -11.09 -3.90
CA PHE A 182 -3.29 -11.88 -3.78
C PHE A 182 -3.94 -11.69 -2.42
N ASN A 183 -5.25 -11.45 -2.44
CA ASN A 183 -6.11 -11.52 -1.27
C ASN A 183 -6.57 -12.96 -1.07
N VAL A 184 -6.25 -13.52 0.09
CA VAL A 184 -6.56 -14.89 0.48
C VAL A 184 -7.38 -14.87 1.76
N ASP A 185 -8.55 -15.52 1.74
CA ASP A 185 -9.39 -15.69 2.93
C ASP A 185 -9.25 -17.11 3.48
N PHE A 186 -8.55 -17.26 4.61
CA PHE A 186 -8.46 -18.55 5.31
C PHE A 186 -9.72 -18.84 6.13
N GLU A 187 -10.08 -20.12 6.23
CA GLU A 187 -11.11 -20.59 7.15
C GLU A 187 -10.60 -20.57 8.60
N ALA A 188 -11.30 -19.85 9.47
CA ALA A 188 -11.06 -19.90 10.92
C ALA A 188 -12.00 -20.90 11.59
N GLU A 189 -11.57 -21.50 12.70
CA GLU A 189 -12.29 -22.54 13.45
C GLU A 189 -13.71 -22.12 13.90
N ASN A 190 -13.95 -20.82 14.06
CA ASN A 190 -15.25 -20.25 14.46
C ASN A 190 -16.14 -19.86 13.27
N GLY A 191 -15.83 -20.32 12.06
CA GLY A 191 -16.54 -20.00 10.83
C GLY A 191 -16.23 -18.60 10.27
N ARG A 192 -15.45 -17.77 10.99
CA ARG A 192 -14.98 -16.47 10.48
C ARG A 192 -13.91 -16.68 9.41
N THR A 193 -13.65 -15.62 8.65
CA THR A 193 -12.53 -15.58 7.71
C THR A 193 -11.32 -14.92 8.37
N ASN A 194 -10.13 -15.43 8.05
CA ASN A 194 -8.87 -14.78 8.36
C ASN A 194 -8.26 -14.24 7.04
N PRO A 195 -8.51 -12.96 6.73
CA PRO A 195 -8.04 -12.34 5.49
C PRO A 195 -6.54 -12.01 5.52
N GLN A 196 -5.82 -12.33 4.45
CA GLN A 196 -4.39 -12.10 4.29
C GLN A 196 -4.04 -11.61 2.88
N THR A 197 -3.02 -10.76 2.77
CA THR A 197 -2.38 -10.45 1.48
C THR A 197 -1.11 -11.30 1.33
N ILE A 198 -1.00 -12.04 0.22
CA ILE A 198 0.16 -12.88 -0.11
C ILE A 198 0.81 -12.34 -1.39
N LEU A 199 2.13 -12.17 -1.37
CA LEU A 199 2.89 -11.69 -2.52
C LEU A 199 3.54 -12.87 -3.27
N LEU A 200 3.36 -12.86 -4.59
CA LEU A 200 4.11 -13.68 -5.52
C LEU A 200 4.94 -12.80 -6.43
N ARG A 201 6.19 -13.19 -6.66
CA ARG A 201 7.16 -12.44 -7.44
C ARG A 201 7.73 -13.29 -8.57
N SER A 202 7.74 -12.73 -9.78
CA SER A 202 8.52 -13.24 -10.91
C SER A 202 9.67 -12.27 -11.19
N ARG A 203 10.88 -12.79 -11.48
CA ARG A 203 12.08 -11.99 -11.74
C ARG A 203 12.75 -12.45 -13.04
N GLY A 204 13.03 -11.53 -13.96
CA GLY A 204 13.73 -11.83 -15.21
C GLY A 204 13.04 -12.90 -16.07
N GLY A 205 11.70 -12.99 -16.01
CA GLY A 205 10.91 -14.01 -16.72
C GLY A 205 10.96 -15.41 -16.10
N SER A 206 11.52 -15.57 -14.89
CA SER A 206 11.46 -16.83 -14.15
C SER A 206 10.05 -17.18 -13.71
N ASP A 207 9.84 -18.46 -13.34
CA ASP A 207 8.62 -18.88 -12.66
C ASP A 207 8.38 -18.03 -11.40
N PRO A 208 7.11 -17.66 -11.11
CA PRO A 208 6.79 -16.89 -9.92
C PRO A 208 7.02 -17.72 -8.66
N LYS A 209 7.44 -17.05 -7.59
CA LYS A 209 7.63 -17.63 -6.25
C LYS A 209 6.89 -16.83 -5.21
N VAL A 210 6.44 -17.49 -4.14
CA VAL A 210 5.82 -16.81 -3.00
C VAL A 210 6.91 -16.14 -2.16
N VAL A 211 6.77 -14.83 -1.93
CA VAL A 211 7.64 -14.10 -1.00
C VAL A 211 7.18 -14.42 0.41
N ALA A 212 7.93 -15.26 1.13
CA ALA A 212 7.44 -15.84 2.39
C ALA A 212 7.53 -14.87 3.56
N ASP A 213 8.46 -13.92 3.54
CA ASP A 213 8.76 -13.07 4.70
C ASP A 213 7.56 -12.20 5.15
N PRO A 214 6.82 -11.49 4.27
CA PRO A 214 5.58 -10.80 4.67
C PRO A 214 4.53 -11.73 5.25
N PHE A 215 4.39 -12.94 4.70
CA PHE A 215 3.45 -13.92 5.20
C PHE A 215 3.83 -14.39 6.61
N LEU A 216 5.11 -14.60 6.87
CA LEU A 216 5.62 -14.95 8.21
C LEU A 216 5.46 -13.79 9.21
N ASP A 217 5.66 -12.55 8.75
CA ASP A 217 5.53 -11.36 9.58
C ASP A 217 4.07 -11.13 10.01
N LEU A 218 3.13 -11.30 9.08
CA LEU A 218 1.70 -11.02 9.27
C LEU A 218 0.92 -12.24 9.77
N TYR A 219 0.86 -13.30 8.97
CA TYR A 219 0.11 -14.52 9.29
C TYR A 219 0.87 -15.44 10.25
N GLY A 220 2.17 -15.63 10.03
CA GLY A 220 3.04 -16.43 10.90
C GLY A 220 3.19 -15.84 12.31
N GLY A 221 2.80 -14.59 12.49
CA GLY A 221 2.64 -13.96 13.79
C GLY A 221 3.91 -13.36 14.37
N ARG A 222 4.98 -13.18 13.60
CA ARG A 222 6.19 -12.50 14.12
C ARG A 222 5.89 -11.08 14.58
N LEU A 223 5.16 -10.31 13.78
CA LEU A 223 4.76 -8.95 14.16
C LEU A 223 3.89 -8.97 15.42
N ALA A 224 2.92 -9.88 15.48
CA ALA A 224 2.03 -10.01 16.63
C ALA A 224 2.81 -10.39 17.91
N ALA A 225 3.77 -11.32 17.80
CA ALA A 225 4.63 -11.73 18.90
C ALA A 225 5.53 -10.59 19.39
N TYR A 226 6.14 -9.85 18.46
CA TYR A 226 6.93 -8.66 18.77
C TYR A 226 6.09 -7.54 19.42
N ALA A 227 4.87 -7.33 18.93
CA ALA A 227 3.93 -6.35 19.44
C ALA A 227 3.27 -6.73 20.77
N ALA A 228 3.40 -7.98 21.22
CA ALA A 228 2.78 -8.43 22.45
C ALA A 228 3.51 -7.95 23.71
N LYS A 229 4.82 -7.69 23.64
CA LYS A 229 5.65 -7.36 24.81
C LYS A 229 6.77 -6.38 24.45
N PRO A 230 7.03 -5.37 25.31
CA PRO A 230 8.16 -4.46 25.15
C PRO A 230 9.51 -5.19 25.08
N THR A 231 10.37 -4.71 24.17
CA THR A 231 11.75 -5.19 24.00
C THR A 231 12.69 -4.00 23.81
N ASP A 232 13.97 -4.17 24.08
CA ASP A 232 15.02 -3.18 23.83
C ASP A 232 15.54 -3.20 22.38
N LYS A 233 15.09 -4.15 21.56
CA LYS A 233 15.55 -4.33 20.18
C LYS A 233 14.66 -3.56 19.21
N SER A 234 15.26 -3.19 18.08
CA SER A 234 14.54 -2.71 16.91
C SER A 234 14.51 -3.82 15.87
N GLU A 235 13.35 -4.04 15.25
CA GLU A 235 13.15 -5.08 14.24
C GLU A 235 12.48 -4.53 12.99
N THR A 236 12.67 -5.23 11.88
CA THR A 236 12.10 -4.85 10.58
C THR A 236 11.01 -5.84 10.19
N PHE A 237 9.86 -5.33 9.77
CA PHE A 237 8.70 -6.13 9.38
C PHE A 237 8.18 -5.68 8.02
N GLN A 238 7.72 -6.63 7.22
CA GLN A 238 7.01 -6.42 5.97
C GLN A 238 5.52 -6.48 6.25
N VAL A 239 4.83 -5.34 6.09
CA VAL A 239 3.45 -5.15 6.56
C VAL A 239 2.58 -4.45 5.52
N ILE A 240 1.25 -4.52 5.70
CA ILE A 240 0.33 -3.56 5.09
C ILE A 240 0.11 -2.42 6.09
N ALA A 241 0.54 -1.21 5.75
CA ALA A 241 0.49 -0.05 6.62
C ALA A 241 -0.59 0.95 6.17
N ASN A 242 -1.42 1.43 7.11
CA ASN A 242 -2.39 2.50 6.88
C ASN A 242 -2.13 3.67 7.83
N ALA A 243 -1.76 4.83 7.28
CA ALA A 243 -1.42 6.02 8.04
C ALA A 243 -2.67 6.84 8.41
N VAL A 244 -2.75 7.26 9.68
CA VAL A 244 -3.82 8.08 10.22
C VAL A 244 -3.22 9.40 10.74
N ALA A 245 -3.81 10.52 10.31
CA ALA A 245 -3.34 11.87 10.59
C ALA A 245 -3.56 12.36 12.04
N SER A 246 -3.76 11.44 12.99
CA SER A 246 -3.89 11.74 14.41
C SER A 246 -3.50 10.55 15.28
N CYS A 247 -3.11 10.83 16.52
CA CYS A 247 -2.99 9.86 17.61
C CYS A 247 -4.09 10.13 18.63
N THR A 248 -5.05 9.20 18.75
CA THR A 248 -6.19 9.32 19.68
C THR A 248 -5.98 8.58 20.99
N ASP A 249 -4.95 7.74 21.09
CA ASP A 249 -4.66 6.96 22.29
C ASP A 249 -4.22 7.89 23.44
N PRO A 250 -4.93 7.90 24.60
CA PRO A 250 -4.58 8.75 25.74
C PRO A 250 -3.36 8.28 26.53
N LEU A 251 -2.89 7.05 26.35
CA LEU A 251 -1.73 6.49 27.06
C LEU A 251 -0.41 6.90 26.41
N ILE A 252 -0.45 7.39 25.18
CA ILE A 252 0.72 7.79 24.42
C ILE A 252 1.20 9.18 24.86
N ALA A 253 2.47 9.24 25.27
CA ALA A 253 3.12 10.50 25.63
C ALA A 253 3.21 11.45 24.42
N ASN A 254 2.96 12.74 24.66
CA ASN A 254 2.98 13.79 23.61
C ASN A 254 2.12 13.44 22.39
N ARG A 255 0.95 12.80 22.58
CA ARG A 255 0.08 12.32 21.49
C ARG A 255 -0.27 13.39 20.46
N GLU A 256 -0.34 14.66 20.85
CA GLU A 256 -0.61 15.79 19.95
C GLU A 256 0.49 16.02 18.91
N LYS A 257 1.71 15.50 19.16
CA LYS A 257 2.86 15.56 18.26
C LYS A 257 3.07 14.27 17.47
N LYS A 258 2.22 13.26 17.68
CA LYS A 258 2.33 11.94 17.05
C LYS A 258 1.16 11.66 16.11
N LEU A 259 1.43 10.77 15.17
CA LEU A 259 0.49 10.20 14.20
C LEU A 259 0.45 8.68 14.40
N THR A 260 -0.58 8.03 13.86
CA THR A 260 -0.77 6.58 14.02
C THR A 260 -0.51 5.87 12.70
N LEU A 261 0.21 4.76 12.76
CA LEU A 261 0.37 3.80 11.68
C LEU A 261 -0.30 2.49 12.10
N LYS A 262 -1.39 2.14 11.42
CA LYS A 262 -2.05 0.86 11.62
C LYS A 262 -1.34 -0.21 10.80
N LEU A 263 -0.98 -1.31 11.45
CA LEU A 263 -0.30 -2.44 10.81
C LEU A 263 -1.30 -3.57 10.61
N LEU A 264 -1.56 -3.92 9.36
CA LEU A 264 -2.67 -4.77 8.93
C LEU A 264 -2.15 -6.03 8.23
N ALA A 265 -2.97 -7.08 8.23
CA ALA A 265 -2.75 -8.29 7.44
C ALA A 265 -3.15 -8.11 5.96
N ARG A 266 -4.19 -7.30 5.74
CA ARG A 266 -4.75 -6.88 4.45
C ARG A 266 -5.44 -5.53 4.63
N ASP A 267 -5.64 -4.76 3.56
CA ASP A 267 -6.45 -3.56 3.64
C ASP A 267 -7.86 -3.84 4.21
N ASN A 268 -8.41 -2.85 4.93
CA ASN A 268 -9.72 -2.91 5.60
C ASN A 268 -9.90 -4.08 6.59
N THR A 269 -8.82 -4.60 7.16
CA THR A 269 -8.86 -5.60 8.23
C THR A 269 -8.60 -4.98 9.60
N LYS A 270 -8.85 -5.75 10.66
CA LYS A 270 -8.46 -5.37 12.01
C LYS A 270 -6.94 -5.24 12.07
N GLU A 271 -6.46 -4.17 12.67
CA GLU A 271 -5.02 -4.00 12.93
C GLU A 271 -4.45 -5.14 13.81
N ILE A 272 -3.29 -5.65 13.40
CA ILE A 272 -2.45 -6.56 14.18
C ILE A 272 -1.82 -5.77 15.33
N ALA A 273 -1.32 -4.58 15.00
CA ALA A 273 -0.70 -3.65 15.95
C ALA A 273 -0.88 -2.20 15.47
N GLN A 274 -0.77 -1.27 16.43
CA GLN A 274 -0.64 0.16 16.15
C GLN A 274 0.79 0.58 16.48
N ALA A 275 1.40 1.35 15.60
CA ALA A 275 2.67 2.02 15.85
C ALA A 275 2.48 3.54 15.74
N TYR A 276 3.34 4.29 16.41
CA TYR A 276 3.26 5.75 16.43
C TYR A 276 4.53 6.37 15.87
N PHE A 277 4.42 7.54 15.27
CA PHE A 277 5.57 8.28 14.74
C PHE A 277 5.34 9.78 14.88
N GLY A 278 6.42 10.56 14.96
CA GLY A 278 6.34 12.00 15.12
C GLY A 278 5.85 12.71 13.85
N LYS A 279 5.08 13.79 14.00
CA LYS A 279 4.65 14.66 12.88
C LYS A 279 5.83 15.25 12.09
N LEU A 280 6.94 15.51 12.78
CA LEU A 280 8.18 16.04 12.22
C LEU A 280 9.23 14.93 11.94
N SER A 281 8.82 13.66 11.96
CA SER A 281 9.71 12.56 11.58
C SER A 281 9.80 12.46 10.06
N LYS A 282 10.81 11.74 9.56
CA LYS A 282 10.93 11.40 8.13
C LYS A 282 9.69 10.72 7.56
N ILE A 283 8.99 9.92 8.38
CA ILE A 283 7.71 9.30 7.98
C ILE A 283 6.62 10.37 7.83
N GLY A 284 6.55 11.32 8.76
CA GLY A 284 5.62 12.46 8.67
C GLY A 284 5.88 13.34 7.45
N GLU A 285 7.15 13.63 7.15
CA GLU A 285 7.55 14.36 5.95
C GLU A 285 7.13 13.61 4.67
N MET A 286 7.39 12.31 4.59
CA MET A 286 7.02 11.45 3.47
C MET A 286 5.50 11.48 3.20
N LEU A 287 4.68 11.42 4.25
CA LEU A 287 3.22 11.49 4.11
C LEU A 287 2.70 12.86 3.70
N ASN A 288 3.42 13.93 4.01
CA ASN A 288 3.02 15.30 3.68
C ASN A 288 3.46 15.73 2.27
N ASP A 289 4.53 15.15 1.74
CA ASP A 289 5.04 15.46 0.39
C ASP A 289 4.05 15.06 -0.71
N GLY A 290 3.22 14.03 -0.48
CA GLY A 290 2.15 13.61 -1.40
C GLY A 290 2.63 12.98 -2.71
N THR A 291 3.95 12.94 -2.94
CA THR A 291 4.62 12.27 -4.07
C THR A 291 4.77 10.76 -3.86
N TYR A 292 4.68 10.32 -2.61
CA TYR A 292 4.80 8.92 -2.23
C TYR A 292 3.47 8.18 -2.36
N SER A 293 3.52 6.89 -2.66
CA SER A 293 2.33 6.04 -2.80
C SER A 293 1.58 5.81 -1.49
N LEU A 294 2.22 6.04 -0.35
CA LEU A 294 1.58 6.00 0.96
C LEU A 294 0.99 7.37 1.30
N SER A 295 -0.31 7.41 1.55
CA SER A 295 -1.03 8.62 1.95
C SER A 295 -2.03 8.33 3.07
N TYR A 296 -2.50 9.38 3.73
CA TYR A 296 -3.47 9.23 4.82
C TYR A 296 -4.75 8.53 4.35
N GLY A 297 -5.16 7.51 5.10
CA GLY A 297 -6.38 6.75 4.83
C GLY A 297 -6.25 5.71 3.71
N LYS A 298 -5.08 5.52 3.11
CA LYS A 298 -4.80 4.44 2.15
C LYS A 298 -3.81 3.44 2.76
N ALA A 299 -4.14 2.16 2.65
CA ALA A 299 -3.20 1.10 3.01
C ALA A 299 -2.19 0.88 1.87
N LYS A 300 -0.95 0.55 2.22
CA LYS A 300 0.11 0.20 1.26
C LYS A 300 1.04 -0.86 1.86
N SER A 301 1.55 -1.78 1.03
CA SER A 301 2.63 -2.69 1.40
C SER A 301 3.90 -1.88 1.69
N CYS A 302 4.52 -2.10 2.84
CA CYS A 302 5.70 -1.38 3.27
C CYS A 302 6.65 -2.30 4.04
N THR A 303 7.93 -1.99 3.97
CA THR A 303 8.95 -2.53 4.88
C THR A 303 9.25 -1.50 5.95
N ILE A 304 8.91 -1.79 7.20
CA ILE A 304 8.98 -0.83 8.31
C ILE A 304 9.94 -1.29 9.40
N MET A 305 10.62 -0.35 10.03
CA MET A 305 11.44 -0.59 11.21
C MET A 305 10.72 -0.09 12.46
N LEU A 306 10.50 -0.99 13.41
CA LEU A 306 9.80 -0.75 14.66
C LEU A 306 10.74 -0.86 15.86
N ARG A 307 10.51 -0.06 16.89
CA ARG A 307 11.02 -0.28 18.25
C ARG A 307 9.91 -0.12 19.27
N TRP A 308 10.11 -0.68 20.45
CA TRP A 308 9.37 -0.23 21.61
C TRP A 308 10.00 1.04 22.17
N ASN A 309 9.20 2.09 22.31
CA ASN A 309 9.58 3.26 23.08
C ASN A 309 9.19 3.01 24.54
N ILE A 310 10.23 2.77 25.36
CA ILE A 310 10.12 2.56 26.80
C ILE A 310 10.60 3.78 27.61
N GLU A 311 11.05 4.83 26.92
CA GLU A 311 11.73 5.99 27.50
C GLU A 311 10.75 7.14 27.81
N ASP A 312 9.84 7.45 26.87
CA ASP A 312 8.92 8.58 26.99
C ASP A 312 7.97 8.43 28.19
N ASN A 313 7.50 7.22 28.41
CA ASN A 313 6.65 6.86 29.54
C ASN A 313 6.86 5.38 29.91
N PRO A 314 7.73 5.08 30.89
CA PRO A 314 8.03 3.70 31.27
C PRO A 314 6.83 2.88 31.75
N GLN A 315 5.75 3.52 32.23
CA GLN A 315 4.53 2.83 32.65
C GLN A 315 3.62 2.45 31.48
N HIS A 316 3.77 3.13 30.33
CA HIS A 316 2.96 2.93 29.14
C HIS A 316 3.87 2.89 27.90
N PRO A 317 4.69 1.84 27.76
CA PRO A 317 5.51 1.66 26.57
C PRO A 317 4.62 1.46 25.35
N TYR A 318 5.10 1.90 24.19
CA TYR A 318 4.35 1.82 22.95
C TYR A 318 5.26 1.49 21.76
N LEU A 319 4.68 0.96 20.69
CA LEU A 319 5.39 0.71 19.45
C LEU A 319 5.61 2.01 18.68
N GLU A 320 6.87 2.30 18.37
CA GLU A 320 7.27 3.43 17.56
C GLU A 320 7.75 2.96 16.19
N ALA A 321 7.19 3.54 15.12
CA ALA A 321 7.70 3.38 13.78
C ALA A 321 8.85 4.37 13.57
N ILE A 322 10.07 3.83 13.49
CA ILE A 322 11.30 4.64 13.38
C ILE A 322 11.49 5.08 11.93
N GLN A 323 11.25 4.15 10.99
CA GLN A 323 11.55 4.35 9.59
C GLN A 323 10.65 3.47 8.71
N ILE A 324 10.23 4.00 7.57
CA ILE A 324 9.77 3.21 6.43
C ILE A 324 10.99 3.03 5.52
N LYS A 325 11.47 1.79 5.39
CA LYS A 325 12.65 1.45 4.57
C LYS A 325 12.28 1.38 3.09
N ALA A 326 11.10 0.84 2.78
CA ALA A 326 10.57 0.73 1.43
C ALA A 326 9.03 0.83 1.45
N LEU A 327 8.46 1.31 0.35
CA LEU A 327 7.01 1.42 0.11
C LEU A 327 6.45 0.24 -0.72
N ASP A 328 7.14 -0.88 -0.58
CA ASP A 328 6.79 -2.18 -1.12
C ASP A 328 7.39 -3.26 -0.20
N TRP A 329 7.22 -4.51 -0.60
CA TRP A 329 7.90 -5.66 0.00
C TRP A 329 9.12 -6.06 -0.87
N ASN A 330 9.84 -5.07 -1.42
CA ASN A 330 11.13 -5.32 -2.04
C ASN A 330 12.22 -5.25 -0.92
N PRO A 331 12.92 -6.35 -0.66
CA PRO A 331 13.65 -6.50 0.60
C PRO A 331 15.11 -6.03 0.57
#